data_AF-A0A7Z9JNX5-F1
#
_entry.id   AF-A0A7Z9JNX5-F1
#
_cell.length_a   1.000
_cell.length_b   1.000
_cell.length_c   1.000
_cell.angle_alpha   90.00
_cell.angle_beta   90.00
_cell.angle_gamma   90.00
#
_symmetry.space_group_name_H-M   'P 1'
#
loop_
_entity.id
_entity.type
_entity.pdbx_description
1 polymer ?
#
loop_
_entity_poly.entity_id
_entity_poly.type
_entity_poly.pdbx_seq_one_letter_code
_entity_poly.pdbx_strand_id
1 'polypeptide(L)' 'MSEFKRERRYLVAKVRDVEAALSDDDKRQLSALMDKVEHHREQQGKPPLECVVVESDWPNYQETWDSVQEVWEANQGKA' A
#
# COMPACT_ATOMS: atom_id res chain seq x y z
N MET A 1 24.82 9.33 -0.29
CA MET A 1 23.35 9.51 -0.38
C MET A 1 22.75 8.17 -0.77
N SER A 2 21.59 7.80 -0.22
CA SER A 2 20.88 6.61 -0.69
C SER A 2 20.28 6.88 -2.08
N GLU A 3 19.90 5.84 -2.82
CA GLU A 3 19.26 5.94 -4.15
C GLU A 3 17.75 5.66 -4.01
N PHE A 4 16.90 6.37 -4.76
CA PHE A 4 15.46 6.09 -4.78
C PHE A 4 15.20 4.71 -5.39
N LYS A 5 14.52 3.84 -4.64
CA LYS A 5 14.21 2.48 -5.09
C LYS A 5 12.72 2.20 -4.98
N ARG A 6 12.14 1.70 -6.06
CA ARG A 6 10.77 1.15 -6.06
C ARG A 6 10.77 -0.16 -5.27
N GLU A 7 10.15 -0.16 -4.11
CA GLU A 7 10.11 -1.30 -3.18
C GLU A 7 8.69 -1.85 -3.03
N ARG A 8 8.56 -3.17 -2.97
CA ARG A 8 7.30 -3.82 -2.62
C ARG A 8 7.08 -3.76 -1.11
N ARG A 9 6.51 -2.66 -0.63
CA ARG A 9 6.20 -2.43 0.79
C ARG A 9 4.81 -2.89 1.22
N TYR A 10 3.92 -3.12 0.26
CA TYR A 10 2.50 -3.40 0.51
C TYR A 10 2.07 -4.68 -0.19
N LEU A 11 1.12 -5.37 0.43
CA LEU A 11 0.29 -6.37 -0.23
C LEU A 11 -0.96 -5.66 -0.72
N VAL A 12 -1.22 -5.74 -2.02
CA VAL A 12 -2.40 -5.14 -2.66
C VAL A 12 -3.17 -6.28 -3.32
N ALA A 13 -4.44 -6.41 -2.96
CA ALA A 13 -5.37 -7.33 -3.60
C ALA A 13 -6.56 -6.51 -4.11
N LYS A 14 -6.78 -6.50 -5.43
CA LYS A 14 -7.91 -5.80 -6.04
C LYS A 14 -9.20 -6.46 -5.58
N VAL A 15 -10.16 -5.67 -5.09
CA VAL A 15 -11.40 -6.20 -4.52
C VAL A 15 -12.12 -7.14 -5.49
N ARG A 16 -12.22 -6.77 -6.78
CA ARG A 16 -12.86 -7.63 -7.79
C ARG A 16 -12.16 -8.99 -7.96
N ASP A 17 -10.84 -9.02 -7.89
CA ASP A 17 -10.07 -10.26 -8.03
C ASP A 17 -10.22 -11.13 -6.78
N VAL A 18 -10.25 -10.50 -5.59
CA VAL A 18 -10.58 -11.17 -4.33
C VAL A 18 -11.99 -11.78 -4.39
N GLU A 19 -12.98 -11.05 -4.88
CA GLU A 19 -14.35 -11.52 -4.98
C GLU A 19 -14.50 -12.72 -5.92
N ALA A 20 -13.78 -12.68 -7.05
CA ALA A 20 -13.82 -13.72 -8.07
C ALA A 20 -12.99 -14.97 -7.70
N ALA A 21 -11.87 -14.80 -7.00
CA ALA A 21 -10.92 -15.89 -6.73
C ALA A 21 -11.17 -16.62 -5.41
N LEU A 22 -11.69 -15.94 -4.38
CA LEU A 22 -11.79 -16.48 -3.02
C LEU A 22 -13.19 -17.03 -2.71
N SER A 23 -13.25 -18.10 -1.92
CA SER A 23 -14.51 -18.55 -1.32
C SER A 23 -14.96 -17.61 -0.21
N ASP A 24 -16.20 -17.76 0.27
CA ASP A 24 -16.70 -16.97 1.42
C ASP A 24 -15.92 -17.26 2.71
N ASP A 25 -15.36 -18.45 2.85
CA ASP A 25 -14.50 -18.78 3.99
C ASP A 25 -13.15 -18.05 3.90
N ASP A 26 -12.52 -18.09 2.73
CA ASP A 26 -11.28 -17.37 2.46
C ASP A 26 -11.45 -15.86 2.66
N LYS A 27 -12.57 -15.27 2.23
CA LYS A 27 -12.88 -13.85 2.43
C LYS A 27 -13.00 -13.49 3.92
N ARG A 28 -13.68 -14.34 4.71
CA ARG A 28 -13.78 -14.16 6.17
C ARG A 28 -12.41 -14.28 6.85
N GLN A 29 -11.60 -15.25 6.42
CA GLN A 29 -10.24 -15.41 6.93
C GLN A 29 -9.36 -14.22 6.56
N LEU A 30 -9.45 -13.72 5.33
CA LEU A 30 -8.73 -12.52 4.88
C LEU A 30 -9.12 -11.31 5.72
N SER A 31 -10.42 -11.06 5.94
CA SER A 31 -10.89 -9.98 6.81
C SER A 31 -10.29 -10.08 8.21
N ALA A 32 -10.37 -11.27 8.83
CA ALA A 32 -9.84 -11.48 10.17
C ALA A 32 -8.30 -11.29 10.26
N LEU A 33 -7.56 -11.56 9.19
CA LEU A 33 -6.12 -11.30 9.12
C LEU A 33 -5.83 -9.80 8.97
N MET A 34 -6.60 -9.09 8.14
CA MET A 34 -6.48 -7.64 7.96
C MET A 34 -6.81 -6.88 9.25
N ASP A 35 -7.86 -7.30 9.98
CA ASP A 35 -8.24 -6.71 11.26
C ASP A 35 -7.12 -6.83 12.31
N LYS A 36 -6.39 -7.94 12.34
CA LYS A 36 -5.23 -8.11 13.23
C LYS A 36 -4.10 -7.16 12.91
N VAL A 37 -3.84 -6.90 11.62
CA VAL A 37 -2.81 -5.96 11.18
C VAL A 37 -3.21 -4.54 11.54
N GLU A 38 -4.47 -4.17 11.33
CA GLU A 38 -4.98 -2.85 11.68
C GLU A 38 -4.93 -2.62 13.19
N HIS A 39 -5.40 -3.58 13.98
CA HIS A 39 -5.31 -3.50 15.44
C HIS A 39 -3.88 -3.38 15.95
N HIS A 40 -2.91 -4.04 15.31
CA HIS A 40 -1.50 -3.85 15.63
C HIS A 40 -1.05 -2.40 15.38
N ARG A 41 -1.52 -1.74 14.32
CA ARG A 41 -1.22 -0.32 14.07
C ARG A 41 -1.78 0.58 15.17
N GLU A 42 -3.03 0.36 15.56
CA GLU A 42 -3.69 1.10 16.65
C GLU A 42 -2.91 0.96 17.96
N GLN A 43 -2.48 -0.26 18.32
CA GLN A 43 -1.65 -0.51 19.50
C GLN A 43 -0.31 0.23 19.47
N GLN A 44 0.21 0.55 18.29
CA GLN A 44 1.42 1.36 18.10
C GLN A 44 1.12 2.87 18.00
N GLY A 45 -0.12 3.30 18.27
CA GLY A 45 -0.56 4.69 18.17
C GLY A 45 -0.58 5.23 16.74
N LYS A 46 -0.62 4.34 15.73
CA LYS A 46 -0.66 4.72 14.32
C LYS A 46 -2.11 4.77 13.84
N PRO A 47 -2.48 5.74 12.99
CA PRO A 47 -3.80 5.78 12.37
C PRO A 47 -3.97 4.62 11.37
N PRO A 48 -5.20 4.37 10.89
CA PRO A 48 -5.44 3.48 9.76
C PRO A 48 -4.53 3.78 8.58
N LEU A 49 -4.12 2.71 7.88
CA LEU A 49 -3.30 2.88 6.68
C LEU A 49 -4.17 3.45 5.55
N GLU A 50 -3.87 4.68 5.14
CA GLU A 50 -4.51 5.34 4.02
C GLU A 50 -3.49 5.58 2.91
N CYS A 51 -3.77 5.10 1.69
CA CYS A 51 -2.91 5.27 0.54
C CYS A 51 -3.69 5.22 -0.78
N VAL A 52 -3.11 5.83 -1.81
CA VAL A 52 -3.57 5.68 -3.20
C VAL A 52 -2.78 4.56 -3.86
N VAL A 53 -3.48 3.66 -4.54
CA VAL A 53 -2.89 2.61 -5.37
C VAL A 53 -3.19 2.96 -6.83
N VAL A 54 -2.14 3.01 -7.66
CA VAL A 54 -2.25 3.24 -9.10
C VAL A 54 -1.80 1.97 -9.82
N GLU A 55 -2.66 1.40 -10.65
CA GLU A 55 -2.29 0.25 -11.48
C GLU A 55 -1.31 0.68 -12.58
N SER A 56 -0.41 -0.22 -12.98
CA SER A 56 0.68 0.13 -13.91
C SER A 56 0.22 0.51 -15.32
N ASP A 57 -0.99 0.12 -15.69
CA ASP A 57 -1.65 0.42 -16.96
C ASP A 57 -2.47 1.73 -16.92
N TRP A 58 -2.57 2.39 -15.77
CA TRP A 58 -3.24 3.68 -15.67
C TRP A 58 -2.36 4.82 -16.21
N PRO A 59 -2.94 5.81 -16.91
CA PRO A 59 -2.18 6.88 -17.55
C PRO A 59 -1.24 7.67 -16.63
N ASN A 60 -1.60 7.81 -15.35
CA ASN A 60 -0.86 8.58 -14.35
C ASN A 60 0.15 7.73 -13.53
N TYR A 61 0.40 6.47 -13.90
CA TYR A 61 1.31 5.60 -13.13
C TYR A 61 2.73 6.15 -13.02
N GLN A 62 3.33 6.56 -14.15
CA GLN A 62 4.69 7.11 -14.14
C GLN A 62 4.74 8.48 -13.46
N GLU A 63 3.78 9.36 -13.74
CA GLU A 63 3.66 10.66 -13.07
C GLU A 63 3.57 10.51 -11.54
N THR A 64 2.82 9.52 -11.06
CA THR A 64 2.71 9.23 -9.61
C THR A 64 4.06 8.79 -9.04
N TRP A 65 4.83 7.97 -9.76
CA TRP A 65 6.18 7.59 -9.34
C TRP A 65 7.14 8.76 -9.27
N ASP A 66 7.10 9.65 -10.26
CA ASP A 66 7.94 10.84 -10.31
C ASP A 66 7.64 11.75 -9.11
N SER A 67 6.35 11.97 -8.80
CA SER A 67 5.92 12.73 -7.63
C SER A 67 6.40 12.10 -6.30
N VAL A 68 6.30 10.76 -6.16
CA VAL A 68 6.81 10.06 -4.96
C VAL A 68 8.32 10.19 -4.83
N GLN A 69 9.06 10.13 -5.94
CA GLN A 69 10.51 10.31 -5.96
C GLN A 69 10.90 11.73 -5.55
N GLU A 70 10.26 12.77 -6.10
CA GLU A 70 10.49 14.17 -5.73
C GLU A 70 10.30 14.39 -4.21
N VAL A 71 9.22 13.83 -3.64
CA VAL A 71 8.97 13.90 -2.18
C VAL A 71 10.06 13.15 -1.40
N TRP A 72 10.51 11.99 -1.89
CA TRP A 72 11.59 11.23 -1.24
C TRP A 72 12.90 12.02 -1.24
N GLU A 73 13.29 12.61 -2.37
CA GLU A 73 14.51 13.42 -2.51
C GLU A 73 14.47 14.66 -1.60
N ALA A 74 13.33 15.36 -1.58
CA ALA A 74 13.12 16.52 -0.70
C ALA A 74 13.23 16.18 0.80
N ASN A 75 12.89 14.94 1.18
CA ASN A 75 13.03 14.47 2.56
C ASN A 75 14.46 14.03 2.90
N GLN A 76 15.27 13.56 1.93
CA GLN A 76 16.69 13.27 2.16
C GLN A 76 17.50 14.54 2.50
N GLY A 77 17.12 15.69 1.95
CA GLY A 77 17.77 16.99 2.22
C GLY A 77 17.38 17.65 3.54
N LYS A 78 16.44 17.06 4.31
CA LYS A 78 15.98 17.56 5.62
C LYS A 78 16.48 16.72 6.80
N ALA A 79 17.24 15.66 6.53
CA ALA A 79 17.83 14.78 7.53
C ALA A 79 19.28 15.15 7.84
#